data_AF-A0A958SG33-F1
#
_entry.id   AF-A0A958SG33-F1
#
_cell.length_a   1.000
_cell.length_b   1.000
_cell.length_c   1.000
_cell.angle_alpha   90.00
_cell.angle_beta   90.00
_cell.angle_gamma   90.00
#
_symmetry.space_group_name_H-M   'P 1'
#
loop_
_entity.id
_entity.type
_entity.pdbx_description
1 polymer ?
#
loop_
_entity_poly.entity_id
_entity_poly.type
_entity_poly.pdbx_seq_one_letter_code
_entity_poly.pdbx_strand_id
1 'polypeptide(L)'
;MRKKLRALFLFFASLKLAVFVLLGTATVLAVGTVVESMYGMRAAHLMVYGTWWFGGILFLLGVNVLCAALSRYPWKPHQTGFVVTHAGILVILLGSVITQRFGVDGNLPVVEKDVNDAIALSDLKFVITNELSEQRKELPVPETGRPSHGNLMSVQVSPNHIVEIDTFYPRALFTETWEKSPVPGLGYPVVSLLLESSRFNVEQQLVAESPSGPTEFEMGPAIFSFQKLWDKKEEARFLNPIAKKETGEKEKGTVLIVLSGREYRLPINGLLGGWVDLGSTGHKIRATKYYTHAIVQENELVNKSSALINPAVRLEVRSKDGNLEHHTLFANFPEFPTLHRKLSGKNTVDGLKARMIAPRQRAEMGIVGRQRGVLRIAQSADDKKLLYVVQSRDGSVNGKGELPLNTPIETGWMDAKFTVLDWKPAAVRSVEPKPVDRIPDASTPYISALRYHIRDLASGTTSAPRWLYQGDLQRETLSNQRLVFSLTKDRLLLPFKVRLEKFMIGTDPGTTKAASYASDVTVLDSTTPRNGPVHISMNEPMEHAGFTFYQASYQKEEGKPTISVFSVNRDPGRLLKYLGSILLVLGISVMFYMNPHYFDILLGKKK
;
A
#
# COMPACT_ATOMS: atom_id res chain seq x y z
N MET A 1 -54.40 -28.22 16.25
CA MET A 1 -53.02 -28.24 15.71
C MET A 1 -52.97 -28.29 14.18
N ARG A 2 -53.60 -29.27 13.51
CA ARG A 2 -53.57 -29.43 12.03
C ARG A 2 -54.04 -28.21 11.21
N LYS A 3 -55.11 -27.51 11.64
CA LYS A 3 -55.59 -26.29 10.96
C LYS A 3 -54.55 -25.14 10.97
N LYS A 4 -53.87 -24.94 12.11
CA LYS A 4 -52.82 -23.91 12.25
C LYS A 4 -51.62 -24.22 11.37
N LEU A 5 -51.17 -25.48 11.33
CA LEU A 5 -50.05 -25.91 10.49
C LEU A 5 -50.37 -25.75 8.98
N ARG A 6 -51.59 -26.08 8.56
CA ARG A 6 -52.04 -25.88 7.18
C ARG A 6 -52.10 -24.40 6.80
N ALA A 7 -52.62 -23.55 7.69
CA ALA A 7 -52.65 -22.10 7.47
C ALA A 7 -51.24 -21.53 7.33
N LEU A 8 -50.29 -21.98 8.18
CA LEU A 8 -48.89 -21.59 8.10
C LEU A 8 -48.24 -22.01 6.78
N PHE A 9 -48.46 -23.26 6.35
CA PHE A 9 -47.96 -23.76 5.06
C PHE A 9 -48.49 -22.93 3.88
N LEU A 10 -49.80 -22.62 3.87
CA LEU A 10 -50.43 -21.82 2.81
C LEU A 10 -49.92 -20.37 2.80
N PHE A 11 -49.62 -19.81 3.98
CA PHE A 11 -48.98 -18.49 4.08
C PHE A 11 -47.61 -18.50 3.40
N PHE A 12 -46.76 -19.48 3.73
CA PHE A 12 -45.44 -19.61 3.10
C PHE A 12 -45.51 -19.97 1.62
N ALA A 13 -46.56 -20.67 1.15
CA ALA A 13 -46.77 -20.96 -0.27
C ALA A 13 -47.41 -19.78 -1.07
N SER A 14 -47.71 -18.65 -0.42
CA SER A 14 -48.51 -17.60 -1.04
C SER A 14 -47.72 -16.74 -2.04
N LEU A 15 -48.38 -16.33 -3.13
CA LEU A 15 -47.82 -15.38 -4.11
C LEU A 15 -47.59 -13.99 -3.51
N LYS A 16 -48.43 -13.57 -2.55
CA LYS A 16 -48.27 -12.28 -1.85
C LYS A 16 -46.94 -12.22 -1.10
N LEU A 17 -46.60 -13.28 -0.36
CA LEU A 17 -45.31 -13.39 0.31
C LEU A 17 -44.16 -13.39 -0.70
N ALA A 18 -44.30 -14.15 -1.80
CA ALA A 18 -43.28 -14.20 -2.85
C ALA A 18 -42.96 -12.81 -3.42
N VAL A 19 -43.99 -12.05 -3.82
CA VAL A 19 -43.83 -10.69 -4.36
C VAL A 19 -43.17 -9.76 -3.34
N PHE A 20 -43.60 -9.82 -2.07
CA PHE A 20 -43.00 -9.01 -1.01
C PHE A 20 -41.51 -9.32 -0.80
N VAL A 21 -41.15 -10.60 -0.72
CA VAL A 21 -39.76 -11.04 -0.52
C VAL A 21 -38.90 -10.73 -1.74
N LEU A 22 -39.41 -10.90 -2.96
CA LEU A 22 -38.69 -10.59 -4.19
C LEU A 22 -38.43 -9.08 -4.33
N LEU A 23 -39.42 -8.23 -4.08
CA LEU A 23 -39.24 -6.78 -4.08
C LEU A 23 -38.25 -6.34 -3.00
N GLY A 24 -38.39 -6.87 -1.78
CA GLY A 24 -37.44 -6.59 -0.70
C GLY A 24 -36.02 -7.02 -1.05
N THR A 25 -35.85 -8.20 -1.66
CA THR A 25 -34.54 -8.68 -2.13
C THR A 25 -33.97 -7.76 -3.21
N ALA A 26 -34.76 -7.36 -4.22
CA ALA A 26 -34.32 -6.46 -5.27
C ALA A 26 -33.91 -5.09 -4.72
N THR A 27 -34.65 -4.53 -3.76
CA THR A 27 -34.28 -3.28 -3.09
C THR A 27 -32.97 -3.42 -2.33
N VAL A 28 -32.78 -4.51 -1.58
CA VAL A 28 -31.53 -4.76 -0.85
C VAL A 28 -30.35 -4.92 -1.79
N LEU A 29 -30.51 -5.63 -2.92
CA LEU A 29 -29.46 -5.77 -3.92
C LEU A 29 -29.09 -4.41 -4.52
N ALA A 30 -30.08 -3.57 -4.86
CA ALA A 30 -29.83 -2.22 -5.38
C ALA A 30 -29.08 -1.34 -4.37
N VAL A 31 -29.48 -1.38 -3.08
CA VAL A 31 -28.77 -0.67 -2.01
C VAL A 31 -27.36 -1.25 -1.84
N GLY A 32 -27.20 -2.56 -1.89
CA GLY A 32 -25.91 -3.24 -1.82
C GLY A 32 -24.94 -2.78 -2.92
N THR A 33 -25.41 -2.65 -4.16
CA THR A 33 -24.62 -2.14 -5.28
C THR A 33 -24.18 -0.68 -5.06
N VAL A 34 -25.05 0.16 -4.50
CA VAL A 34 -24.68 1.55 -4.13
C VAL A 34 -23.67 1.56 -3.00
N VAL A 35 -23.81 0.68 -2.00
CA VAL A 35 -22.83 0.55 -0.92
C VAL A 35 -21.48 0.08 -1.47
N GLU A 36 -21.48 -0.89 -2.39
CA GLU A 36 -20.26 -1.38 -3.03
C GLU A 36 -19.54 -0.29 -3.81
N SER A 37 -20.26 0.50 -4.62
CA SER A 37 -19.66 1.57 -5.41
C SER A 37 -19.05 2.69 -4.54
N MET A 38 -19.63 2.94 -3.36
CA MET A 38 -19.17 4.01 -2.47
C MET A 38 -18.08 3.56 -1.48
N TYR A 39 -18.16 2.33 -0.97
CA TYR A 39 -17.36 1.85 0.17
C TYR A 39 -16.47 0.65 -0.19
N GLY A 40 -16.61 0.08 -1.38
CA GLY A 40 -15.89 -1.08 -1.87
C GLY A 40 -16.55 -2.43 -1.53
N MET A 41 -16.09 -3.48 -2.22
CA MET A 41 -16.62 -4.85 -2.14
C MET A 41 -16.64 -5.40 -0.71
N ARG A 42 -15.54 -5.24 0.05
CA ARG A 42 -15.44 -5.75 1.43
C ARG A 42 -16.47 -5.08 2.35
N ALA A 43 -16.67 -3.77 2.20
CA ALA A 43 -17.66 -3.05 3.00
C ALA A 43 -19.10 -3.49 2.66
N ALA A 44 -19.42 -3.68 1.38
CA ALA A 44 -20.72 -4.19 0.96
C ALA A 44 -21.00 -5.61 1.50
N HIS A 45 -19.98 -6.48 1.51
CA HIS A 45 -20.09 -7.78 2.17
C HIS A 45 -20.37 -7.63 3.67
N LEU A 46 -19.58 -6.84 4.41
CA LEU A 46 -19.77 -6.68 5.85
C LEU A 46 -21.11 -6.02 6.23
N MET A 47 -21.58 -5.07 5.44
CA MET A 47 -22.78 -4.27 5.75
C MET A 47 -24.08 -4.87 5.21
N VAL A 48 -24.01 -5.67 4.14
CA VAL A 48 -25.19 -6.19 3.42
C VAL A 48 -25.08 -7.69 3.22
N TYR A 49 -24.20 -8.16 2.34
CA TYR A 49 -24.27 -9.54 1.82
C TYR A 49 -23.88 -10.64 2.82
N GLY A 50 -22.97 -10.33 3.75
CA GLY A 50 -22.50 -11.23 4.80
C GLY A 50 -23.33 -11.17 6.08
N THR A 51 -24.42 -10.40 6.10
CA THR A 51 -25.23 -10.21 7.31
C THR A 51 -26.25 -11.34 7.50
N TRP A 52 -26.55 -11.63 8.76
CA TRP A 52 -27.54 -12.67 9.12
C TRP A 52 -28.95 -12.33 8.59
N TRP A 53 -29.31 -11.04 8.54
CA TRP A 53 -30.63 -10.61 8.10
C TRP A 53 -30.81 -10.79 6.59
N PHE A 54 -29.76 -10.54 5.79
CA PHE A 54 -29.80 -10.80 4.35
C PHE A 54 -29.89 -12.30 4.08
N GLY A 55 -29.12 -13.10 4.81
CA GLY A 55 -29.27 -14.56 4.82
C GLY A 55 -30.69 -15.00 5.20
N GLY A 56 -31.34 -14.33 6.15
CA GLY A 56 -32.72 -14.55 6.54
C GLY A 56 -33.73 -14.27 5.41
N ILE A 57 -33.51 -13.21 4.61
CA ILE A 57 -34.34 -12.91 3.44
C ILE A 57 -34.20 -14.02 2.39
N LEU A 58 -32.97 -14.45 2.09
CA LEU A 58 -32.72 -15.55 1.13
C LEU A 58 -33.29 -16.88 1.63
N PHE A 59 -33.21 -17.15 2.93
CA PHE A 59 -33.83 -18.33 3.53
C PHE A 59 -35.36 -18.28 3.41
N LEU A 60 -35.98 -17.13 3.70
CA LEU A 60 -37.42 -16.95 3.55
C LEU A 60 -37.87 -17.12 2.09
N LEU A 61 -37.08 -16.63 1.13
CA LEU A 61 -37.30 -16.88 -0.29
C LEU A 61 -37.24 -18.38 -0.61
N GLY A 62 -36.23 -19.09 -0.12
CA GLY A 62 -36.10 -20.54 -0.30
C GLY A 62 -37.28 -21.32 0.28
N VAL A 63 -37.72 -20.99 1.50
CA VAL A 63 -38.91 -21.59 2.12
C VAL A 63 -40.17 -21.30 1.29
N ASN A 64 -40.33 -20.07 0.81
CA ASN A 64 -41.47 -19.69 -0.02
C ASN A 64 -41.51 -20.48 -1.33
N VAL A 65 -40.39 -20.56 -2.05
CA VAL A 65 -40.24 -21.32 -3.30
C VAL A 65 -40.52 -22.81 -3.06
N LEU A 66 -39.99 -23.39 -1.98
CA LEU A 66 -40.23 -24.79 -1.61
C LEU A 66 -41.71 -25.05 -1.31
N CYS A 67 -42.34 -24.24 -0.44
CA CYS A 67 -43.76 -24.38 -0.11
C CYS A 67 -44.67 -24.14 -1.32
N ALA A 68 -44.34 -23.18 -2.19
CA ALA A 68 -45.07 -22.94 -3.43
C ALA A 68 -45.03 -24.17 -4.35
N ALA A 69 -43.87 -24.79 -4.51
CA ALA A 69 -43.72 -26.01 -5.31
C ALA A 69 -44.51 -27.19 -4.70
N LEU A 70 -44.39 -27.42 -3.39
CA LEU A 70 -45.07 -28.50 -2.68
C LEU A 70 -46.59 -28.31 -2.59
N SER A 71 -47.08 -27.07 -2.60
CA SER A 71 -48.52 -26.79 -2.54
C SER A 71 -49.31 -27.31 -3.75
N ARG A 72 -48.61 -27.62 -4.85
CA ARG A 72 -49.16 -28.17 -6.09
C ARG A 72 -48.94 -29.68 -6.23
N TYR A 73 -48.40 -30.34 -5.21
CA TYR A 73 -48.23 -31.78 -5.21
C TYR A 73 -49.59 -32.50 -5.06
N PRO A 74 -49.87 -33.60 -5.79
CA PRO A 74 -49.01 -34.26 -6.78
C PRO A 74 -48.92 -33.50 -8.10
N TRP A 75 -47.70 -33.35 -8.62
CA TRP A 75 -47.43 -32.58 -9.83
C TRP A 75 -47.94 -33.29 -11.08
N LYS A 76 -48.51 -32.52 -12.01
CA LYS A 76 -48.99 -33.01 -13.31
C LYS A 76 -47.89 -32.85 -14.37
N PRO A 77 -47.88 -33.66 -15.46
CA PRO A 77 -46.84 -33.59 -16.50
C PRO A 77 -46.64 -32.20 -17.11
N HIS A 78 -47.71 -31.41 -17.31
CA HIS A 78 -47.60 -30.03 -17.82
C HIS A 78 -46.95 -29.05 -16.82
N GLN A 79 -46.81 -29.42 -15.56
CA GLN A 79 -46.15 -28.63 -14.51
C GLN A 79 -44.66 -28.92 -14.41
N THR A 80 -44.10 -29.80 -15.27
CA THR A 80 -42.69 -30.18 -15.24
C THR A 80 -41.77 -28.96 -15.30
N GLY A 81 -42.01 -28.02 -16.21
CA GLY A 81 -41.22 -26.78 -16.28
C GLY A 81 -41.26 -25.97 -14.98
N PHE A 82 -42.44 -25.80 -14.39
CA PHE A 82 -42.62 -25.13 -13.09
C PHE A 82 -41.80 -25.81 -11.98
N VAL A 83 -41.91 -27.13 -11.84
CA VAL A 83 -41.21 -27.90 -10.79
C VAL A 83 -39.70 -27.82 -10.97
N VAL A 84 -39.22 -28.03 -12.20
CA VAL A 84 -37.80 -28.01 -12.53
C VAL A 84 -37.19 -26.63 -12.28
N THR A 85 -37.88 -25.54 -12.62
CA THR A 85 -37.42 -24.17 -12.32
C THR A 85 -37.30 -23.94 -10.80
N HIS A 86 -38.29 -24.34 -10.01
CA HIS A 86 -38.24 -24.17 -8.55
C HIS A 86 -37.15 -25.03 -7.91
N ALA A 87 -36.96 -26.27 -8.39
CA ALA A 87 -35.86 -27.12 -7.98
C ALA A 87 -34.51 -26.47 -8.31
N GLY A 88 -34.35 -25.88 -9.51
CA GLY A 88 -33.15 -25.15 -9.90
C GLY A 88 -32.81 -24.01 -8.94
N ILE A 89 -33.79 -23.16 -8.58
CA ILE A 89 -33.61 -22.07 -7.61
C ILE A 89 -33.16 -22.62 -6.25
N LEU A 90 -33.79 -23.68 -5.74
CA LEU A 90 -33.44 -24.28 -4.46
C LEU A 90 -32.02 -24.87 -4.46
N VAL A 91 -31.61 -25.49 -5.57
CA VAL A 91 -30.25 -26.03 -5.74
C VAL A 91 -29.22 -24.90 -5.80
N ILE A 92 -29.51 -23.78 -6.46
CA ILE A 92 -28.64 -22.58 -6.44
C ILE A 92 -28.50 -22.05 -5.02
N LEU A 93 -29.60 -21.85 -4.29
CA LEU A 93 -29.58 -21.36 -2.91
C LEU A 93 -28.77 -22.29 -1.99
N LEU A 94 -28.93 -23.60 -2.12
CA LEU A 94 -28.14 -24.59 -1.37
C LEU A 94 -26.64 -24.49 -1.70
N GLY A 95 -26.30 -24.42 -2.98
CA GLY A 95 -24.92 -24.23 -3.43
C GLY A 95 -24.30 -22.94 -2.89
N SER A 96 -25.06 -21.84 -2.86
CA SER A 96 -24.63 -20.57 -2.29
C SER A 96 -24.38 -20.65 -0.78
N VAL A 97 -25.22 -21.34 -0.02
CA VAL A 97 -24.99 -21.56 1.43
C VAL A 97 -23.72 -22.39 1.67
N ILE A 98 -23.49 -23.43 0.87
CA ILE A 98 -22.27 -24.25 0.95
C ILE A 98 -21.03 -23.39 0.63
N THR A 99 -21.11 -22.55 -0.40
CA THR A 99 -20.03 -21.60 -0.75
C THR A 99 -19.76 -20.63 0.40
N GLN A 100 -20.80 -20.05 1.00
CA GLN A 100 -20.63 -19.08 2.08
C GLN A 100 -20.01 -19.70 3.35
N ARG A 101 -20.24 -20.99 3.59
CA ARG A 101 -19.76 -21.69 4.80
C ARG A 101 -18.37 -22.29 4.65
N PHE A 102 -18.04 -22.77 3.45
CA PHE A 102 -16.83 -23.56 3.20
C PHE A 102 -15.96 -23.01 2.06
N GLY A 103 -16.38 -21.91 1.45
CA GLY A 103 -15.63 -21.23 0.42
C GLY A 103 -14.40 -20.54 0.98
N VAL A 104 -13.40 -20.41 0.11
CA VAL A 104 -12.18 -19.67 0.40
C VAL A 104 -12.00 -18.65 -0.71
N ASP A 105 -11.71 -17.40 -0.34
CA ASP A 105 -11.36 -16.34 -1.28
C ASP A 105 -10.16 -15.56 -0.73
N GLY A 106 -9.14 -15.38 -1.55
CA GLY A 106 -7.95 -14.60 -1.20
C GLY A 106 -7.03 -14.35 -2.38
N ASN A 107 -5.90 -13.73 -2.12
CA ASN A 107 -4.92 -13.37 -3.14
C ASN A 107 -3.57 -14.04 -2.88
N LEU A 108 -2.91 -14.50 -3.93
CA LEU A 108 -1.57 -15.07 -3.91
C LEU A 108 -0.63 -14.16 -4.72
N PRO A 109 0.09 -13.22 -4.08
CA PRO A 109 1.14 -12.47 -4.75
C PRO A 109 2.39 -13.36 -4.91
N VAL A 110 2.93 -13.46 -6.11
CA VAL A 110 4.13 -14.25 -6.41
C VAL A 110 5.14 -13.39 -7.15
N VAL A 111 6.36 -13.34 -6.64
CA VAL A 111 7.48 -12.62 -7.27
C VAL A 111 7.99 -13.46 -8.43
N GLU A 112 8.36 -12.81 -9.54
CA GLU A 112 8.89 -13.50 -10.71
C GLU A 112 10.17 -14.27 -10.36
N LYS A 113 10.23 -15.56 -10.76
CA LYS A 113 11.25 -16.55 -10.39
C LYS A 113 11.22 -17.04 -8.94
N ASP A 114 10.23 -16.65 -8.15
CA ASP A 114 10.07 -17.09 -6.77
C ASP A 114 8.89 -18.07 -6.61
N VAL A 115 8.79 -18.66 -5.42
CA VAL A 115 7.80 -19.65 -5.04
C VAL A 115 6.95 -19.12 -3.89
N ASN A 116 5.63 -19.30 -3.97
CA ASN A 116 4.72 -19.00 -2.86
C ASN A 116 3.67 -20.11 -2.71
N ASP A 117 3.30 -20.39 -1.47
CA ASP A 117 2.31 -21.39 -1.07
C ASP A 117 1.27 -20.83 -0.09
N ALA A 118 1.23 -19.51 0.15
CA ALA A 118 0.33 -18.90 1.11
C ALA A 118 -0.62 -17.88 0.46
N ILE A 119 -1.92 -18.15 0.52
CA ILE A 119 -2.96 -17.22 0.08
C ILE A 119 -3.23 -16.23 1.22
N ALA A 120 -3.19 -14.93 0.93
CA ALA A 120 -3.67 -13.89 1.82
C ALA A 120 -5.20 -13.78 1.71
N LEU A 121 -5.91 -14.15 2.77
CA LEU A 121 -7.37 -14.08 2.86
C LEU A 121 -7.84 -12.63 3.01
N SER A 122 -9.15 -12.42 2.93
CA SER A 122 -9.73 -11.08 3.07
C SER A 122 -9.79 -10.58 4.51
N ASP A 123 -9.86 -11.48 5.49
CA ASP A 123 -10.07 -11.14 6.90
C ASP A 123 -8.79 -10.61 7.56
N LEU A 124 -8.92 -9.55 8.35
CA LEU A 124 -7.82 -8.94 9.10
C LEU A 124 -7.65 -9.60 10.47
N LYS A 125 -6.40 -9.83 10.84
CA LYS A 125 -5.97 -10.33 12.14
C LYS A 125 -5.05 -9.31 12.80
N PHE A 126 -5.31 -9.08 14.09
CA PHE A 126 -4.37 -8.46 15.00
C PHE A 126 -3.51 -9.58 15.60
N VAL A 127 -2.21 -9.51 15.36
CA VAL A 127 -1.27 -10.56 15.74
C VAL A 127 -0.30 -10.00 16.76
N ILE A 128 -0.09 -10.76 17.83
CA ILE A 128 0.82 -10.45 18.91
C ILE A 128 1.82 -11.60 18.96
N THR A 129 3.08 -11.31 18.65
CA THR A 129 4.17 -12.29 18.67
C THR A 129 5.14 -11.92 19.77
N ASN A 130 5.46 -12.85 20.66
CA ASN A 130 6.53 -12.69 21.63
C ASN A 130 7.84 -13.17 21.00
N GLU A 131 8.76 -12.25 20.70
CA GLU A 131 10.03 -12.57 20.02
C GLU A 131 10.94 -13.50 20.82
N LEU A 132 10.82 -13.55 22.15
CA LEU A 132 11.69 -14.36 23.00
C LEU A 132 11.20 -15.81 23.15
N SER A 133 9.89 -16.02 23.12
CA SER A 133 9.27 -17.35 23.30
C SER A 133 8.70 -17.92 22.01
N GLU A 134 8.72 -17.14 20.92
CA GLU A 134 8.05 -17.40 19.63
C GLU A 134 6.54 -17.66 19.74
N GLN A 135 5.94 -17.43 20.91
CA GLN A 135 4.50 -17.56 21.08
C GLN A 135 3.77 -16.50 20.28
N ARG A 136 2.79 -16.94 19.50
CA ARG A 136 1.97 -16.10 18.63
C ARG A 136 0.50 -16.20 19.03
N LYS A 137 -0.14 -15.06 19.21
CA LYS A 137 -1.57 -14.93 19.48
C LYS A 137 -2.21 -14.16 18.34
N GLU A 138 -3.16 -14.78 17.66
CA GLU A 138 -3.89 -14.17 16.55
C GLU A 138 -5.33 -13.91 16.93
N LEU A 139 -5.82 -12.72 16.60
CA LEU A 139 -7.11 -12.25 17.05
C LEU A 139 -7.86 -11.62 15.88
N PRO A 140 -9.14 -11.97 15.66
CA PRO A 140 -9.93 -11.33 14.62
C PRO A 140 -10.11 -9.85 14.95
N VAL A 141 -9.88 -8.99 13.96
CA VAL A 141 -10.22 -7.57 14.10
C VAL A 141 -11.74 -7.43 13.93
N PRO A 142 -12.43 -6.66 14.79
CA PRO A 142 -13.85 -6.36 14.61
C PRO A 142 -14.02 -5.40 13.42
N GLU A 143 -13.87 -5.93 12.20
CA GLU A 143 -13.94 -5.16 10.97
C GLU A 143 -15.32 -4.52 10.79
N THR A 144 -15.32 -3.24 10.43
CA THR A 144 -16.51 -2.47 10.13
C THR A 144 -16.44 -1.89 8.73
N GLY A 145 -17.59 -1.77 8.05
CA GLY A 145 -17.66 -1.12 6.74
C GLY A 145 -17.36 0.39 6.78
N ARG A 146 -17.39 1.01 7.96
CA ARG A 146 -17.13 2.42 8.24
C ARG A 146 -16.11 2.58 9.38
N PRO A 147 -15.49 3.75 9.55
CA PRO A 147 -14.70 4.06 10.74
C PRO A 147 -15.45 3.74 12.03
N SER A 148 -14.78 3.12 12.99
CA SER A 148 -15.35 2.77 14.29
C SER A 148 -14.44 3.25 15.43
N HIS A 149 -15.06 3.63 16.54
CA HIS A 149 -14.42 4.21 17.73
C HIS A 149 -15.06 3.65 19.01
N GLY A 150 -14.35 3.75 20.13
CA GLY A 150 -14.77 3.24 21.44
C GLY A 150 -14.05 1.94 21.78
N ASN A 151 -14.46 1.22 22.84
CA ASN A 151 -13.77 -0.02 23.22
C ASN A 151 -14.13 -1.17 22.25
N LEU A 152 -13.34 -1.33 21.19
CA LEU A 152 -13.59 -2.31 20.13
C LEU A 152 -13.13 -3.70 20.53
N MET A 153 -11.98 -3.79 21.21
CA MET A 153 -11.39 -5.06 21.63
C MET A 153 -10.42 -4.83 22.77
N SER A 154 -10.36 -5.76 23.73
CA SER A 154 -9.33 -5.79 24.76
C SER A 154 -8.69 -7.17 24.84
N VAL A 155 -7.39 -7.20 25.04
CA VAL A 155 -6.59 -8.43 24.98
C VAL A 155 -5.54 -8.40 26.06
N GLN A 156 -5.59 -9.34 27.00
CA GLN A 156 -4.50 -9.55 27.93
C GLN A 156 -3.29 -10.15 27.18
N VAL A 157 -2.14 -9.47 27.29
CA VAL A 157 -0.86 -9.85 26.64
C VAL A 157 0.18 -10.32 27.65
N SER A 158 0.07 -9.88 28.90
CA SER A 158 0.86 -10.37 30.03
C SER A 158 0.00 -10.29 31.31
N PRO A 159 0.44 -10.88 32.44
CA PRO A 159 -0.31 -10.80 33.70
C PRO A 159 -0.74 -9.38 34.09
N ASN A 160 0.12 -8.39 33.80
CA ASN A 160 -0.10 -7.00 34.18
C ASN A 160 -0.42 -6.06 33.00
N HIS A 161 -0.57 -6.56 31.77
CA HIS A 161 -0.78 -5.67 30.61
C HIS A 161 -1.96 -6.12 29.75
N ILE A 162 -2.83 -5.17 29.44
CA ILE A 162 -3.94 -5.31 28.49
C ILE A 162 -3.68 -4.37 27.32
N VAL A 163 -3.82 -4.88 26.10
CA VAL A 163 -3.91 -4.08 24.89
C VAL A 163 -5.37 -3.81 24.60
N GLU A 164 -5.73 -2.54 24.48
CA GLU A 164 -7.07 -2.09 24.13
C GLU A 164 -7.02 -1.44 22.75
N ILE A 165 -7.90 -1.89 21.84
CA ILE A 165 -8.09 -1.32 20.52
C ILE A 165 -9.31 -0.41 20.61
N ASP A 166 -9.09 0.88 20.32
CA ASP A 166 -10.12 1.89 20.53
C ASP A 166 -10.64 2.54 19.23
N THR A 167 -9.97 2.29 18.11
CA THR A 167 -10.34 2.86 16.81
C THR A 167 -9.92 1.91 15.68
N PHE A 168 -10.80 1.75 14.69
CA PHE A 168 -10.49 1.02 13.46
C PHE A 168 -10.97 1.81 12.25
N TYR A 169 -10.04 2.04 11.32
CA TYR A 169 -10.30 2.62 10.02
C TYR A 169 -10.17 1.52 8.97
N PRO A 170 -11.30 1.09 8.35
CA PRO A 170 -11.21 0.10 7.27
C PRO A 170 -10.42 0.64 6.09
N ARG A 171 -10.44 1.97 5.91
CA ARG A 171 -9.80 2.70 4.82
C ARG A 171 -9.19 3.97 5.40
N ALA A 172 -7.87 4.01 5.43
CA ALA A 172 -7.09 5.16 5.84
C ALA A 172 -6.26 5.67 4.66
N LEU A 173 -6.28 6.99 4.46
CA LEU A 173 -5.31 7.69 3.63
C LEU A 173 -4.25 8.30 4.53
N PHE A 174 -3.00 8.18 4.11
CA PHE A 174 -1.88 8.78 4.80
C PHE A 174 -1.63 10.15 4.20
N THR A 175 -1.91 11.18 5.00
CA THR A 175 -1.40 12.52 4.68
C THR A 175 -0.14 12.71 5.48
N GLU A 176 0.98 12.91 4.79
CA GLU A 176 2.22 13.30 5.44
C GLU A 176 2.05 14.73 5.96
N THR A 177 2.29 14.91 7.25
CA THR A 177 2.34 16.23 7.88
C THR A 177 3.72 16.43 8.48
N TRP A 178 4.12 17.69 8.61
CA TRP A 178 5.40 18.07 9.19
C TRP A 178 5.16 18.79 10.51
N GLU A 179 5.51 18.11 11.60
CA GLU A 179 5.36 18.62 12.96
C GLU A 179 6.69 19.14 13.48
N LYS A 180 6.66 20.14 14.37
CA LYS A 180 7.88 20.68 14.97
C LYS A 180 8.62 19.54 15.69
N SER A 181 9.92 19.43 15.44
CA SER A 181 10.71 18.39 16.09
C SER A 181 10.71 18.55 17.61
N PRO A 182 10.41 17.48 18.37
CA PRO A 182 10.49 17.49 19.83
C PRO A 182 11.95 17.43 20.32
N VAL A 183 12.91 17.10 19.45
CA VAL A 183 14.33 16.96 19.79
C VAL A 183 15.13 18.06 19.08
N PRO A 184 15.82 18.95 19.82
CA PRO A 184 16.70 19.95 19.23
C PRO A 184 17.74 19.34 18.28
N GLY A 185 17.84 19.88 17.07
CA GLY A 185 18.80 19.40 16.05
C GLY A 185 18.33 18.16 15.26
N LEU A 186 17.17 17.59 15.57
CA LEU A 186 16.55 16.51 14.79
C LEU A 186 15.47 17.08 13.87
N GLY A 187 15.37 16.59 12.64
CA GLY A 187 14.31 16.98 11.69
C GLY A 187 14.83 17.78 10.49
N TYR A 188 13.92 18.13 9.58
CA TYR A 188 14.20 18.86 8.36
C TYR A 188 13.54 20.24 8.38
N PRO A 189 14.17 21.28 7.81
CA PRO A 189 13.50 22.54 7.54
C PRO A 189 12.29 22.34 6.64
N VAL A 190 11.18 23.00 6.97
CA VAL A 190 9.96 22.96 6.16
C VAL A 190 9.42 24.37 6.01
N VAL A 191 9.05 24.74 4.78
CA VAL A 191 8.43 26.02 4.47
C VAL A 191 7.12 25.78 3.71
N SER A 192 6.05 26.47 4.12
CA SER A 192 4.77 26.50 3.40
C SER A 192 4.66 27.82 2.64
N LEU A 193 4.47 27.72 1.32
CA LEU A 193 4.44 28.84 0.40
C LEU A 193 3.05 28.96 -0.21
N LEU A 194 2.53 30.19 -0.24
CA LEU A 194 1.38 30.57 -1.04
C LEU A 194 1.87 31.28 -2.30
N LEU A 195 1.47 30.78 -3.46
CA LEU A 195 1.75 31.36 -4.76
C LEU A 195 0.46 31.89 -5.36
N GLU A 196 0.42 33.19 -5.64
CA GLU A 196 -0.77 33.87 -6.14
C GLU A 196 -0.45 34.63 -7.43
N SER A 197 -1.38 34.58 -8.38
CA SER A 197 -1.41 35.36 -9.62
C SER A 197 -2.88 35.64 -9.97
N SER A 198 -3.13 36.47 -10.97
CA SER A 198 -4.46 36.62 -11.58
C SER A 198 -5.09 35.29 -12.07
N ARG A 199 -4.29 34.23 -12.27
CA ARG A 199 -4.74 32.96 -12.86
C ARG A 199 -4.71 31.75 -11.94
N PHE A 200 -4.00 31.82 -10.81
CA PHE A 200 -3.86 30.69 -9.90
C PHE A 200 -3.64 31.13 -8.46
N ASN A 201 -4.01 30.24 -7.55
CA ASN A 201 -3.73 30.35 -6.14
C ASN A 201 -3.36 28.94 -5.63
N VAL A 202 -2.10 28.73 -5.31
CA VAL A 202 -1.53 27.41 -4.99
C VAL A 202 -0.75 27.49 -3.68
N GLU A 203 -1.12 26.64 -2.72
CA GLU A 203 -0.31 26.40 -1.52
C GLU A 203 0.59 25.19 -1.76
N GLN A 204 1.89 25.34 -1.50
CA GLN A 204 2.88 24.30 -1.66
C GLN A 204 3.80 24.24 -0.45
N GLN A 205 4.00 23.04 0.09
CA GLN A 205 5.00 22.81 1.13
C GLN A 205 6.30 22.29 0.51
N LEU A 206 7.44 22.86 0.92
CA LEU A 206 8.78 22.42 0.51
C LEU A 206 9.58 22.00 1.75
N VAL A 207 10.28 20.89 1.65
CA VAL A 207 11.07 20.30 2.73
C VAL A 207 12.53 20.26 2.30
N ALA A 208 13.44 20.80 3.11
CA ALA A 208 14.87 20.66 2.86
C ALA A 208 15.39 19.34 3.46
N GLU A 209 14.98 18.21 2.86
CA GLU A 209 15.34 16.85 3.31
C GLU A 209 16.83 16.54 3.19
N SER A 210 17.49 17.25 2.27
CA SER A 210 18.87 16.94 1.89
C SER A 210 19.86 17.98 2.39
N PRO A 211 20.97 17.54 2.98
CA PRO A 211 22.17 18.34 3.04
C PRO A 211 22.70 18.68 1.64
N SER A 212 22.45 17.89 0.58
CA SER A 212 23.15 17.99 -0.72
C SER A 212 22.73 19.13 -1.67
N GLY A 213 21.58 19.77 -1.49
CA GLY A 213 21.10 20.83 -2.41
C GLY A 213 19.62 21.17 -2.22
N PRO A 214 19.08 22.18 -2.95
CA PRO A 214 17.77 22.74 -2.67
C PRO A 214 16.64 21.88 -3.23
N THR A 215 15.67 21.46 -2.44
CA THR A 215 14.46 20.77 -2.92
C THR A 215 13.75 21.65 -3.94
N GLU A 216 13.57 21.14 -5.16
CA GLU A 216 13.02 21.89 -6.28
C GLU A 216 11.59 21.44 -6.60
N PHE A 217 10.73 22.42 -6.88
CA PHE A 217 9.38 22.25 -7.35
C PHE A 217 9.24 23.02 -8.66
N GLU A 218 8.94 22.30 -9.74
CA GLU A 218 8.75 22.90 -11.06
C GLU A 218 7.29 23.28 -11.29
N MET A 219 7.04 24.51 -11.69
CA MET A 219 5.71 25.01 -12.02
C MET A 219 5.74 25.71 -13.38
N GLY A 220 5.61 24.90 -14.45
CA GLY A 220 5.63 25.39 -15.83
C GLY A 220 6.94 26.12 -16.17
N PRO A 221 6.91 27.45 -16.42
CA PRO A 221 8.11 28.23 -16.77
C PRO A 221 8.91 28.71 -15.54
N ALA A 222 8.63 28.20 -14.34
CA ALA A 222 9.29 28.59 -13.12
C ALA A 222 9.79 27.42 -12.28
N ILE A 223 10.86 27.67 -11.52
CA ILE A 223 11.45 26.72 -10.58
C ILE A 223 11.46 27.37 -9.20
N PHE A 224 10.87 26.68 -8.23
CA PHE A 224 10.92 27.03 -6.82
C PHE A 224 11.89 26.09 -6.12
N SER A 225 12.72 26.60 -5.22
CA SER A 225 13.72 25.77 -4.56
C SER A 225 13.88 26.12 -3.09
N PHE A 226 14.10 25.13 -2.22
CA PHE A 226 14.30 25.32 -0.79
C PHE A 226 15.48 24.50 -0.24
N GLN A 227 16.45 25.15 0.42
CA GLN A 227 17.63 24.50 1.01
C GLN A 227 17.94 24.95 2.45
N LYS A 228 18.69 24.12 3.18
CA LYS A 228 19.41 24.51 4.38
C LYS A 228 20.81 25.00 4.03
N LEU A 229 21.19 26.18 4.52
CA LEU A 229 22.56 26.70 4.47
C LEU A 229 23.27 26.33 5.78
N TRP A 230 24.57 26.08 5.71
CA TRP A 230 25.34 25.54 6.84
C TRP A 230 26.36 26.52 7.39
N ASP A 231 26.78 27.51 6.59
CA ASP A 231 27.73 28.53 7.03
C ASP A 231 27.48 29.90 6.39
N LYS A 232 28.18 30.92 6.90
CA LYS A 232 28.08 32.30 6.41
C LYS A 232 28.62 32.49 4.99
N LYS A 233 29.52 31.62 4.51
CA LYS A 233 30.02 31.67 3.12
C LYS A 233 28.96 31.17 2.16
N GLU A 234 28.20 30.14 2.53
CA GLU A 234 27.05 29.65 1.79
C GLU A 234 25.93 30.69 1.73
N GLU A 235 25.62 31.38 2.84
CA GLU A 235 24.68 32.52 2.85
C GLU A 235 25.09 33.62 1.86
N ALA A 236 26.36 34.03 1.88
CA ALA A 236 26.87 35.06 0.97
C ALA A 236 26.82 34.63 -0.51
N ARG A 237 27.11 33.36 -0.81
CA ARG A 237 27.00 32.77 -2.15
C ARG A 237 25.55 32.62 -2.61
N PHE A 238 24.65 32.29 -1.70
CA PHE A 238 23.23 32.15 -2.00
C PHE A 238 22.64 33.49 -2.44
N LEU A 239 22.90 34.57 -1.69
CA LEU A 239 22.44 35.92 -2.00
C LEU A 239 23.13 36.55 -3.22
N ASN A 240 24.27 36.01 -3.65
CA ASN A 240 25.03 36.49 -4.81
C ASN A 240 25.35 35.31 -5.75
N PRO A 241 24.35 34.76 -6.45
CA PRO A 241 24.57 33.63 -7.34
C PRO A 241 25.49 34.04 -8.50
N ILE A 242 26.66 33.40 -8.61
CA ILE A 242 27.57 33.57 -9.74
C ILE A 242 27.10 32.65 -10.87
N ALA A 243 27.04 33.14 -12.11
CA ALA A 243 26.78 32.31 -13.27
C ALA A 243 27.89 31.24 -13.39
N LYS A 244 27.58 29.99 -13.01
CA LYS A 244 28.52 28.88 -13.13
C LYS A 244 28.68 28.54 -14.61
N LYS A 245 29.91 28.60 -15.14
CA LYS A 245 30.31 27.76 -16.28
C LYS A 245 30.18 26.31 -15.81
N GLU A 246 29.38 25.50 -16.49
CA GLU A 246 29.30 24.06 -16.24
C GLU A 246 30.68 23.44 -16.51
N THR A 247 31.46 23.26 -15.44
CA THR A 247 32.58 22.33 -15.46
C THR A 247 31.99 20.94 -15.61
N GLY A 248 32.36 20.21 -16.68
CA GLY A 248 31.82 18.89 -17.04
C GLY A 248 32.06 17.75 -16.04
N GLU A 249 32.32 18.05 -14.77
CA GLU A 249 32.49 17.09 -13.71
C GLU A 249 31.11 16.74 -13.12
N LYS A 250 30.61 15.53 -13.41
CA LYS A 250 29.34 15.04 -12.86
C LYS A 250 29.43 14.94 -11.34
N GLU A 251 28.49 15.55 -10.64
CA GLU A 251 28.38 15.47 -9.18
C GLU A 251 28.12 14.02 -8.76
N LYS A 252 28.91 13.49 -7.81
CA LYS A 252 28.80 12.10 -7.32
C LYS A 252 28.11 11.99 -5.96
N GLY A 253 27.52 13.08 -5.47
CA GLY A 253 26.85 13.13 -4.17
C GLY A 253 27.79 13.51 -3.03
N THR A 254 27.31 13.31 -1.80
CA THR A 254 27.98 13.77 -0.57
C THR A 254 27.98 12.68 0.48
N VAL A 255 29.06 12.58 1.26
CA VAL A 255 29.10 11.78 2.49
C VAL A 255 28.91 12.70 3.68
N LEU A 256 27.95 12.36 4.52
CA LEU A 256 27.72 13.01 5.80
C LEU A 256 28.30 12.14 6.91
N ILE A 257 29.09 12.74 7.80
CA ILE A 257 29.72 12.06 8.93
C ILE A 257 29.34 12.81 10.19
N VAL A 258 28.86 12.10 11.21
CA VAL A 258 28.74 12.61 12.57
C VAL A 258 29.78 11.90 13.42
N LEU A 259 30.71 12.66 14.00
CA LEU A 259 31.77 12.15 14.87
C LEU A 259 31.97 13.12 16.04
N SER A 260 31.99 12.59 17.26
CA SER A 260 32.10 13.39 18.50
C SER A 260 31.07 14.54 18.59
N GLY A 261 29.84 14.30 18.09
CA GLY A 261 28.77 15.30 18.06
C GLY A 261 28.92 16.40 17.01
N ARG A 262 29.95 16.35 16.14
CA ARG A 262 30.14 17.27 15.03
C ARG A 262 29.79 16.61 13.70
N GLU A 263 29.15 17.37 12.82
CA GLU A 263 28.75 16.93 11.50
C GLU A 263 29.72 17.45 10.43
N TYR A 264 30.19 16.56 9.58
CA TYR A 264 31.09 16.84 8.46
C TYR A 264 30.40 16.45 7.16
N ARG A 265 30.39 17.38 6.20
CA ARG A 265 29.78 17.18 4.89
C ARG A 265 30.87 17.20 3.82
N LEU A 266 31.13 16.05 3.22
CA LEU A 266 32.28 15.84 2.35
C LEU A 266 31.81 15.44 0.95
N PRO A 267 32.00 16.30 -0.07
CA PRO A 267 31.69 15.95 -1.45
C PRO A 267 32.47 14.69 -1.87
N ILE A 268 31.78 13.73 -2.50
CA ILE A 268 32.41 12.46 -2.90
C ILE A 268 33.57 12.69 -3.88
N ASN A 269 33.47 13.69 -4.76
CA ASN A 269 34.58 14.05 -5.66
C ASN A 269 35.85 14.43 -4.89
N GLY A 270 35.71 15.20 -3.80
CA GLY A 270 36.83 15.55 -2.93
C GLY A 270 37.42 14.35 -2.18
N LEU A 271 36.55 13.44 -1.71
CA LEU A 271 36.97 12.22 -1.03
C LEU A 271 37.67 11.23 -1.96
N LEU A 272 37.30 11.17 -3.23
CA LEU A 272 37.98 10.36 -4.25
C LEU A 272 39.36 10.96 -4.61
N GLY A 273 39.54 12.26 -4.40
CA GLY A 273 40.79 12.98 -4.68
C GLY A 273 41.89 12.80 -3.64
N GLY A 274 41.60 12.24 -2.46
CA GLY A 274 42.60 11.98 -1.43
C GLY A 274 42.05 11.95 0.00
N TRP A 275 42.97 11.96 0.97
CA TRP A 275 42.63 12.03 2.40
C TRP A 275 42.16 13.42 2.78
N VAL A 276 40.98 13.51 3.39
CA VAL A 276 40.42 14.72 3.98
C VAL A 276 40.53 14.61 5.50
N ASP A 277 41.07 15.67 6.13
CA ASP A 277 41.22 15.75 7.58
C ASP A 277 39.90 16.19 8.24
N LEU A 278 39.48 15.47 9.29
CA LEU A 278 38.30 15.79 10.10
C LEU A 278 38.65 16.71 11.28
N GLY A 279 39.69 17.53 11.12
CA GLY A 279 40.03 18.63 12.02
C GLY A 279 40.32 18.17 13.44
N SER A 280 39.65 18.79 14.43
CA SER A 280 39.90 18.54 15.86
C SER A 280 39.61 17.13 16.35
N THR A 281 39.03 16.25 15.51
CA THR A 281 38.83 14.83 15.85
C THR A 281 40.10 14.00 15.66
N GLY A 282 41.09 14.47 14.89
CA GLY A 282 42.31 13.72 14.55
C GLY A 282 42.09 12.55 13.59
N HIS A 283 40.90 12.44 12.99
CA HIS A 283 40.56 11.39 12.02
C HIS A 283 40.77 11.88 10.59
N LYS A 284 41.11 10.98 9.67
CA LYS A 284 41.14 11.26 8.23
C LYS A 284 40.19 10.34 7.49
N ILE A 285 39.61 10.81 6.40
CA ILE A 285 38.72 10.00 5.57
C ILE A 285 39.02 10.17 4.08
N ARG A 286 38.88 9.09 3.30
CA ARG A 286 38.88 9.13 1.83
C ARG A 286 37.84 8.17 1.26
N ALA A 287 37.48 8.36 0.00
CA ALA A 287 36.70 7.41 -0.77
C ALA A 287 37.62 6.62 -1.69
N THR A 288 37.50 5.29 -1.72
CA THR A 288 38.29 4.41 -2.57
C THR A 288 37.56 4.02 -3.85
N LYS A 289 36.23 3.97 -3.82
CA LYS A 289 35.42 3.58 -4.97
C LYS A 289 34.02 4.16 -4.90
N TYR A 290 33.47 4.52 -6.06
CA TYR A 290 32.10 5.00 -6.23
C TYR A 290 31.36 4.10 -7.21
N TYR A 291 30.08 3.83 -6.91
CA TYR A 291 29.20 2.97 -7.66
C TYR A 291 27.93 3.74 -8.01
N THR A 292 27.52 3.72 -9.27
CA THR A 292 26.26 4.32 -9.75
C THR A 292 25.09 3.33 -9.62
N HIS A 293 25.38 2.04 -9.82
CA HIS A 293 24.44 0.93 -9.70
C HIS A 293 25.15 -0.24 -8.99
N ALA A 294 25.21 -0.14 -7.66
CA ALA A 294 25.82 -1.16 -6.82
C ALA A 294 24.95 -2.43 -6.75
N ILE A 295 25.51 -3.56 -7.16
CA ILE A 295 24.93 -4.89 -6.98
C ILE A 295 25.97 -5.83 -6.38
N VAL A 296 25.52 -6.85 -5.65
CA VAL A 296 26.39 -7.93 -5.18
C VAL A 296 26.38 -9.04 -6.22
N GLN A 297 27.56 -9.36 -6.77
CA GLN A 297 27.77 -10.48 -7.68
C GLN A 297 28.98 -11.26 -7.18
N GLU A 298 28.85 -12.58 -7.04
CA GLU A 298 29.94 -13.46 -6.56
C GLU A 298 30.54 -12.98 -5.21
N ASN A 299 29.69 -12.47 -4.31
CA ASN A 299 30.07 -11.95 -3.00
C ASN A 299 30.94 -10.67 -3.02
N GLU A 300 31.06 -10.00 -4.16
CA GLU A 300 31.70 -8.69 -4.29
C GLU A 300 30.72 -7.61 -4.80
N LEU A 301 30.99 -6.35 -4.43
CA LEU A 301 30.22 -5.21 -4.90
C LEU A 301 30.75 -4.72 -6.25
N VAL A 302 29.93 -4.83 -7.30
CA VAL A 302 30.24 -4.41 -8.68
C VAL A 302 29.32 -3.28 -9.13
N ASN A 303 29.79 -2.48 -10.09
CA ASN A 303 28.98 -1.42 -10.70
C ASN A 303 28.31 -1.95 -11.98
N LYS A 304 27.02 -2.27 -11.95
CA LYS A 304 26.33 -2.93 -13.07
C LYS A 304 26.16 -2.01 -14.29
N SER A 305 25.93 -0.72 -14.06
CA SER A 305 25.72 0.26 -15.13
C SER A 305 26.11 1.66 -14.67
N SER A 306 26.29 2.57 -15.63
CA SER A 306 26.54 4.00 -15.40
C SER A 306 25.29 4.78 -14.99
N ALA A 307 24.11 4.15 -15.02
CA ALA A 307 22.86 4.75 -14.58
C ALA A 307 22.82 4.84 -13.04
N LEU A 308 22.26 5.93 -12.53
CA LEU A 308 22.21 6.23 -11.10
C LEU A 308 21.03 5.50 -10.42
N ILE A 309 21.13 4.18 -10.29
CA ILE A 309 20.02 3.32 -9.83
C ILE A 309 20.15 2.97 -8.34
N ASN A 310 21.34 2.56 -7.90
CA ASN A 310 21.62 2.24 -6.50
C ASN A 310 23.02 2.76 -6.13
N PRO A 311 23.16 4.07 -5.88
CA PRO A 311 24.47 4.67 -5.68
C PRO A 311 25.09 4.24 -4.36
N ALA A 312 26.38 3.93 -4.40
CA ALA A 312 27.15 3.57 -3.20
C ALA A 312 28.58 4.13 -3.25
N VAL A 313 29.17 4.33 -2.08
CA VAL A 313 30.57 4.76 -1.95
C VAL A 313 31.29 3.91 -0.91
N ARG A 314 32.52 3.49 -1.25
CA ARG A 314 33.43 2.82 -0.33
C ARG A 314 34.38 3.83 0.28
N LEU A 315 34.42 3.88 1.60
CA LEU A 315 35.18 4.82 2.40
C LEU A 315 36.26 4.10 3.20
N GLU A 316 37.34 4.83 3.45
CA GLU A 316 38.38 4.48 4.39
C GLU A 316 38.51 5.58 5.44
N VAL A 317 38.43 5.20 6.72
CA VAL A 317 38.58 6.10 7.86
C VAL A 317 39.83 5.72 8.62
N ARG A 318 40.74 6.67 8.82
CA ARG A 318 41.94 6.51 9.63
C ARG A 318 41.74 7.21 10.97
N SER A 319 41.85 6.48 12.06
CA SER A 319 41.74 7.04 13.42
C SER A 319 42.99 7.82 13.82
N LYS A 320 42.88 8.57 14.93
CA LYS A 320 44.00 9.29 15.54
C LYS A 320 45.18 8.36 15.89
N ASP A 321 44.88 7.12 16.27
CA ASP A 321 45.87 6.11 16.65
C ASP A 321 46.43 5.32 15.45
N GLY A 322 46.03 5.68 14.22
CA GLY A 322 46.53 5.08 12.98
C GLY A 322 45.74 3.86 12.49
N ASN A 323 44.69 3.43 13.19
CA ASN A 323 43.84 2.32 12.76
C ASN A 323 43.04 2.69 11.51
N LEU A 324 42.90 1.74 10.58
CA LEU A 324 42.17 1.92 9.33
C LEU A 324 40.88 1.09 9.33
N GLU A 325 39.77 1.74 8.99
CA GLU A 325 38.45 1.11 8.84
C GLU A 325 37.88 1.30 7.45
N HIS A 326 37.09 0.33 6.99
CA HIS A 326 36.41 0.36 5.70
C HIS A 326 34.89 0.39 5.89
N HIS A 327 34.25 1.33 5.22
CA HIS A 327 32.79 1.52 5.29
C HIS A 327 32.22 1.55 3.87
N THR A 328 31.09 0.87 3.64
CA THR A 328 30.35 0.99 2.38
C THR A 328 29.01 1.63 2.68
N LEU A 329 28.73 2.78 2.07
CA LEU A 329 27.50 3.53 2.28
C LEU A 329 26.63 3.46 1.03
N PHE A 330 25.37 3.08 1.18
CA PHE A 330 24.37 3.06 0.12
C PHE A 330 23.43 4.25 0.28
N ALA A 331 23.11 4.93 -0.82
CA ALA A 331 22.24 6.10 -0.78
C ALA A 331 20.77 5.73 -0.55
N ASN A 332 20.29 4.64 -1.18
CA ASN A 332 18.89 4.21 -1.11
C ASN A 332 18.58 3.33 0.10
N PHE A 333 19.61 2.98 0.89
CA PHE A 333 19.54 2.04 2.00
C PHE A 333 20.37 2.55 3.19
N PRO A 334 20.09 3.76 3.71
CA PRO A 334 20.88 4.39 4.77
C PRO A 334 20.81 3.65 6.12
N GLU A 335 19.78 2.84 6.32
CA GLU A 335 19.56 2.02 7.50
C GLU A 335 20.38 0.72 7.54
N PHE A 336 21.01 0.30 6.43
CA PHE A 336 21.92 -0.84 6.44
C PHE A 336 23.23 -0.42 7.14
N PRO A 337 23.45 -0.83 8.41
CA PRO A 337 24.76 -0.65 9.01
C PRO A 337 25.73 -1.47 8.17
N THR A 338 26.94 -0.96 7.98
CA THR A 338 27.99 -1.60 7.19
C THR A 338 28.01 -3.12 7.42
N LEU A 339 27.63 -3.89 6.38
CA LEU A 339 27.50 -5.36 6.39
C LEU A 339 28.84 -6.09 6.53
N HIS A 340 29.87 -5.43 7.06
CA HIS A 340 31.12 -6.07 7.43
C HIS A 340 31.01 -6.54 8.88
N ARG A 341 30.92 -7.86 9.03
CA ARG A 341 31.23 -8.67 10.22
C ARG A 341 31.70 -7.79 11.39
N LYS A 342 30.91 -7.68 12.45
CA LYS A 342 31.36 -7.23 13.78
C LYS A 342 32.74 -7.85 14.03
N LEU A 343 33.80 -7.08 13.78
CA LEU A 343 35.12 -7.39 14.29
C LEU A 343 34.98 -7.10 15.78
N SER A 344 34.63 -8.15 16.53
CA SER A 344 34.74 -8.15 17.98
C SER A 344 36.22 -7.93 18.30
N GLY A 345 36.60 -6.67 18.51
CA GLY A 345 37.96 -6.30 18.88
C GLY A 345 38.19 -4.81 18.74
N LYS A 346 38.56 -4.16 19.86
CA LYS A 346 39.27 -2.88 20.15
C LYS A 346 39.48 -1.75 19.10
N ASN A 347 39.04 -1.88 17.85
CA ASN A 347 39.37 -1.02 16.71
C ASN A 347 38.07 -0.55 16.00
N THR A 348 37.12 0.00 16.75
CA THR A 348 35.99 0.74 16.19
C THR A 348 36.12 2.21 16.58
N VAL A 349 36.05 3.13 15.62
CA VAL A 349 35.97 4.56 15.86
C VAL A 349 34.64 4.83 16.57
N ASP A 350 34.74 4.98 17.88
CA ASP A 350 33.58 5.09 18.75
C ASP A 350 32.75 6.32 18.37
N GLY A 351 31.46 6.11 18.12
CA GLY A 351 30.52 7.17 17.74
C GLY A 351 30.56 7.67 16.29
N LEU A 352 31.29 7.03 15.36
CA LEU A 352 31.23 7.37 13.93
C LEU A 352 29.88 6.95 13.32
N LYS A 353 29.10 7.92 12.86
CA LYS A 353 27.92 7.68 12.01
C LYS A 353 28.18 8.27 10.64
N ALA A 354 27.97 7.50 9.58
CA ALA A 354 28.14 8.01 8.22
C ALA A 354 26.96 7.62 7.33
N ARG A 355 26.51 8.54 6.48
CA ARG A 355 25.49 8.28 5.45
C ARG A 355 25.92 8.89 4.11
N MET A 356 25.62 8.18 3.03
CA MET A 356 25.77 8.72 1.68
C MET A 356 24.47 9.39 1.25
N ILE A 357 24.61 10.51 0.57
CA ILE A 357 23.52 11.19 -0.12
C ILE A 357 23.84 11.12 -1.60
N ALA A 358 22.97 10.48 -2.39
CA ALA A 358 23.14 10.37 -3.83
C ALA A 358 23.18 11.77 -4.50
N PRO A 359 23.90 11.91 -5.63
CA PRO A 359 23.72 13.07 -6.48
C PRO A 359 22.30 13.08 -7.05
N ARG A 360 21.77 14.25 -7.37
CA ARG A 360 20.49 14.31 -8.07
C ARG A 360 20.68 13.91 -9.52
N GLN A 361 19.84 13.01 -10.02
CA GLN A 361 19.55 13.00 -11.45
C GLN A 361 18.81 14.30 -11.76
N ARG A 362 19.48 15.24 -12.41
CA ARG A 362 18.76 16.25 -13.20
C ARG A 362 17.97 15.40 -14.20
N ALA A 363 16.64 15.43 -14.15
CA ALA A 363 15.85 14.78 -15.17
C ALA A 363 16.28 15.40 -16.51
N GLU A 364 17.12 14.70 -17.28
CA GLU A 364 17.31 14.98 -18.69
C GLU A 364 16.01 14.55 -19.39
N MET A 365 14.94 15.30 -19.13
CA MET A 365 13.72 15.24 -19.92
C MET A 365 13.76 16.43 -20.87
N GLY A 366 13.77 16.08 -22.16
CA GLY A 366 13.93 17.01 -23.26
C GLY A 366 12.89 18.12 -23.24
N ILE A 367 13.33 19.33 -22.88
CA ILE A 367 12.88 20.56 -23.52
C ILE A 367 14.13 21.41 -23.74
N VAL A 368 14.77 21.20 -24.89
CA VAL A 368 15.68 22.19 -25.46
C VAL A 368 14.86 23.46 -25.68
N GLY A 369 15.17 24.55 -24.97
CA GLY A 369 14.90 25.90 -25.50
C GLY A 369 14.02 26.91 -24.73
N ARG A 370 13.67 26.75 -23.44
CA ARG A 370 13.08 27.88 -22.68
C ARG A 370 13.70 28.06 -21.28
N GLN A 371 14.45 29.15 -21.11
CA GLN A 371 14.96 29.61 -19.82
C GLN A 371 13.80 29.99 -18.89
N ARG A 372 13.86 29.54 -17.63
CA ARG A 372 12.80 29.61 -16.62
C ARG A 372 13.11 30.68 -15.56
N GLY A 373 12.08 31.30 -14.98
CA GLY A 373 12.23 32.13 -13.78
C GLY A 373 12.54 31.26 -12.56
N VAL A 374 13.34 31.74 -11.60
CA VAL A 374 13.76 30.92 -10.45
C VAL A 374 13.51 31.67 -9.14
N LEU A 375 12.75 31.07 -8.23
CA LEU A 375 12.67 31.50 -6.84
C LEU A 375 13.46 30.49 -5.98
N ARG A 376 14.47 30.98 -5.28
CA ARG A 376 15.26 30.20 -4.33
C ARG A 376 14.98 30.72 -2.93
N ILE A 377 14.70 29.81 -2.02
CA ILE A 377 14.50 30.06 -0.60
C ILE A 377 15.52 29.23 0.17
N ALA A 378 16.02 29.76 1.28
CA ALA A 378 16.97 29.05 2.10
C ALA A 378 16.82 29.36 3.58
N GLN A 379 17.00 28.35 4.44
CA GLN A 379 17.19 28.54 5.86
C GLN A 379 18.63 28.94 6.15
N SER A 380 18.84 30.00 6.94
CA SER A 380 20.16 30.48 7.35
C SER A 380 20.93 29.45 8.17
N ALA A 381 22.25 29.62 8.27
CA ALA A 381 23.13 28.71 9.02
C ALA A 381 22.74 28.58 10.50
N ASP A 382 22.25 29.65 11.10
CA ASP A 382 21.87 29.75 12.51
C ASP A 382 20.41 29.35 12.80
N ASP A 383 19.65 28.88 11.80
CA ASP A 383 18.23 28.48 11.93
C ASP A 383 17.28 29.61 12.35
N LYS A 384 17.71 30.88 12.27
CA LYS A 384 16.94 32.04 12.76
C LYS A 384 16.17 32.79 11.69
N LYS A 385 16.50 32.62 10.42
CA LYS A 385 15.84 33.36 9.34
C LYS A 385 15.77 32.57 8.04
N LEU A 386 14.84 33.01 7.20
CA LEU A 386 14.76 32.61 5.80
C LEU A 386 15.41 33.67 4.91
N LEU A 387 16.07 33.23 3.86
CA LEU A 387 16.65 34.06 2.81
C LEU A 387 15.98 33.70 1.50
N TYR A 388 15.91 34.65 0.58
CA TYR A 388 15.39 34.40 -0.76
C TYR A 388 16.19 35.10 -1.85
N VAL A 389 16.10 34.54 -3.06
CA VAL A 389 16.58 35.14 -4.30
C VAL A 389 15.58 34.82 -5.41
N VAL A 390 15.11 35.84 -6.10
CA VAL A 390 14.32 35.73 -7.33
C VAL A 390 15.19 36.09 -8.52
N GLN A 391 15.24 35.21 -9.52
CA GLN A 391 15.95 35.41 -10.76
C GLN A 391 14.99 35.41 -11.96
N SER A 392 15.18 36.35 -12.87
CA SER A 392 14.55 36.39 -14.18
C SER A 392 15.13 35.34 -15.11
N ARG A 393 14.49 35.19 -16.28
CA ARG A 393 14.88 34.22 -17.32
C ARG A 393 16.30 34.43 -17.84
N ASP A 394 16.78 35.67 -17.85
CA ASP A 394 18.13 36.06 -18.26
C ASP A 394 19.20 35.86 -17.16
N GLY A 395 18.79 35.38 -15.98
CA GLY A 395 19.65 35.18 -14.82
C GLY A 395 19.83 36.43 -13.94
N SER A 396 19.27 37.59 -14.33
CA SER A 396 19.28 38.80 -13.51
C SER A 396 18.48 38.58 -12.21
N VAL A 397 18.94 39.20 -11.11
CA VAL A 397 18.30 39.05 -9.80
C VAL A 397 17.24 40.15 -9.65
N ASN A 398 15.96 39.77 -9.68
CA ASN A 398 14.82 40.68 -9.50
C ASN A 398 14.62 41.09 -8.04
N GLY A 399 15.03 40.23 -7.10
CA GLY A 399 14.89 40.48 -5.67
C GLY A 399 15.70 39.50 -4.85
N LYS A 400 16.24 39.96 -3.71
CA LYS A 400 16.96 39.12 -2.76
C LYS A 400 16.94 39.74 -1.37
N GLY A 401 17.06 38.92 -0.34
CA GLY A 401 17.19 39.41 1.02
C GLY A 401 16.70 38.41 2.05
N GLU A 402 16.34 38.94 3.22
CA GLU A 402 15.65 38.20 4.26
C GLU A 402 14.17 38.07 3.91
N LEU A 403 13.59 36.90 4.18
CA LEU A 403 12.23 36.55 3.82
C LEU A 403 11.36 36.49 5.08
N PRO A 404 10.56 37.53 5.37
CA PRO A 404 9.64 37.53 6.50
C PRO A 404 8.40 36.66 6.22
N LEU A 405 7.82 36.13 7.30
CA LEU A 405 6.55 35.40 7.25
C LEU A 405 5.39 36.34 6.90
N ASN A 406 4.37 35.80 6.24
CA ASN A 406 3.10 36.46 5.89
C ASN A 406 3.24 37.79 5.12
N THR A 407 4.37 38.01 4.46
CA THR A 407 4.62 39.19 3.64
C THR A 407 4.67 38.78 2.17
N PRO A 408 3.76 39.29 1.32
CA PRO A 408 3.80 39.00 -0.11
C PRO A 408 5.00 39.67 -0.80
N ILE A 409 5.73 38.91 -1.61
CA ILE A 409 6.85 39.40 -2.41
C ILE A 409 6.60 39.13 -3.88
N GLU A 410 6.73 40.18 -4.70
CA GLU A 410 6.63 40.11 -6.15
C GLU A 410 7.80 39.31 -6.74
N THR A 411 7.48 38.36 -7.62
CA THR A 411 8.51 37.58 -8.32
C THR A 411 9.06 38.34 -9.55
N GLY A 412 8.29 39.30 -10.07
CA GLY A 412 8.62 40.01 -11.30
C GLY A 412 8.42 39.19 -12.58
N TRP A 413 7.82 38.00 -12.50
CA TRP A 413 7.42 37.20 -13.65
C TRP A 413 5.96 36.75 -13.51
N MET A 414 5.21 36.83 -14.62
CA MET A 414 3.83 36.34 -14.71
C MET A 414 2.90 36.85 -13.60
N ASP A 415 3.01 38.14 -13.22
CA ASP A 415 2.16 38.76 -12.18
C ASP A 415 2.09 37.97 -10.86
N ALA A 416 3.08 37.10 -10.62
CA ALA A 416 3.06 36.18 -9.51
C ALA A 416 3.74 36.80 -8.29
N LYS A 417 3.08 36.67 -7.14
CA LYS A 417 3.63 36.97 -5.82
C LYS A 417 3.69 35.69 -5.00
N PHE A 418 4.66 35.63 -4.08
CA PHE A 418 4.77 34.52 -3.14
C PHE A 418 4.75 35.02 -1.70
N THR A 419 4.16 34.24 -0.81
CA THR A 419 4.08 34.51 0.64
C THR A 419 4.50 33.26 1.40
N VAL A 420 5.37 33.39 2.40
CA VAL A 420 5.63 32.28 3.33
C VAL A 420 4.56 32.28 4.42
N LEU A 421 3.72 31.25 4.45
CA LEU A 421 2.65 31.12 5.44
C LEU A 421 3.16 30.57 6.77
N ASP A 422 4.04 29.57 6.69
CA ASP A 422 4.58 28.88 7.86
C ASP A 422 6.01 28.40 7.59
N TRP A 423 6.82 28.36 8.64
CA TRP A 423 8.19 27.89 8.60
C TRP A 423 8.54 27.15 9.89
N LYS A 424 8.97 25.90 9.72
CA LYS A 424 9.49 25.06 10.81
C LYS A 424 10.98 24.84 10.57
N PRO A 425 11.87 25.41 11.40
CA PRO A 425 13.31 25.26 11.22
C PRO A 425 13.81 23.82 11.31
N ALA A 426 13.09 23.01 12.10
CA ALA A 426 13.31 21.58 12.23
C ALA A 426 11.95 20.90 12.47
N ALA A 427 11.53 20.08 11.52
CA ALA A 427 10.29 19.32 11.57
C ALA A 427 10.54 17.83 11.35
N VAL A 428 9.77 17.00 12.05
CA VAL A 428 9.72 15.56 11.83
C VAL A 428 8.47 15.22 11.04
N ARG A 429 8.62 14.22 10.16
CA ARG A 429 7.49 13.70 9.39
C ARG A 429 6.57 12.93 10.33
N SER A 430 5.33 13.39 10.41
CA SER A 430 4.23 12.71 11.09
C SER A 430 3.32 12.13 10.01
N VAL A 431 2.88 10.89 10.23
CA VAL A 431 1.99 10.18 9.31
C VAL A 431 0.79 9.74 10.12
N GLU A 432 -0.26 10.54 10.08
CA GLU A 432 -1.53 10.19 10.71
C GLU A 432 -2.51 9.63 9.67
N PRO A 433 -3.19 8.51 9.98
CA PRO A 433 -4.21 7.98 9.10
C PRO A 433 -5.46 8.85 9.17
N LYS A 434 -5.89 9.38 8.03
CA LYS A 434 -7.20 10.02 7.90
C LYS A 434 -8.23 8.99 7.44
N PRO A 435 -9.35 8.82 8.16
CA PRO A 435 -10.39 7.91 7.74
C PRO A 435 -11.04 8.41 6.47
N VAL A 436 -11.35 7.48 5.58
CA VAL A 436 -12.10 7.77 4.36
C VAL A 436 -13.41 7.02 4.37
N ASP A 437 -14.49 7.78 4.46
CA ASP A 437 -15.83 7.21 4.39
C ASP A 437 -16.11 6.67 3.01
N ARG A 438 -15.91 7.46 1.95
CA ARG A 438 -16.18 7.09 0.55
C ARG A 438 -14.89 7.09 -0.26
N ILE A 439 -14.70 6.07 -1.09
CA ILE A 439 -13.53 6.00 -1.97
C ILE A 439 -13.56 7.19 -2.93
N PRO A 440 -12.55 8.09 -2.94
CA PRO A 440 -12.57 9.31 -3.75
C PRO A 440 -12.48 9.01 -5.25
N ASP A 441 -11.62 8.03 -5.59
CA ASP A 441 -11.43 7.48 -6.93
C ASP A 441 -10.93 6.03 -6.80
N ALA A 442 -11.23 5.19 -7.80
CA ALA A 442 -10.83 3.79 -7.87
C ALA A 442 -9.29 3.60 -7.82
N SER A 443 -8.52 4.63 -8.20
CA SER A 443 -7.06 4.60 -8.23
C SER A 443 -6.38 4.96 -6.91
N THR A 444 -7.09 5.53 -5.93
CA THR A 444 -6.46 6.02 -4.70
C THR A 444 -6.16 4.84 -3.76
N PRO A 445 -4.89 4.51 -3.49
CA PRO A 445 -4.55 3.42 -2.59
C PRO A 445 -4.92 3.81 -1.16
N TYR A 446 -5.60 2.90 -0.46
CA TYR A 446 -5.87 2.98 0.97
C TYR A 446 -5.46 1.67 1.63
N ILE A 447 -5.14 1.73 2.92
CA ILE A 447 -4.95 0.53 3.73
C ILE A 447 -5.76 0.64 5.01
N SER A 448 -5.99 -0.49 5.69
CA SER A 448 -6.65 -0.47 6.99
C SER A 448 -5.68 -0.05 8.09
N ALA A 449 -6.20 0.66 9.09
CA ALA A 449 -5.44 1.11 10.25
C ALA A 449 -6.25 0.83 11.52
N LEU A 450 -5.57 0.46 12.60
CA LEU A 450 -6.15 0.40 13.94
C LEU A 450 -5.34 1.23 14.91
N ARG A 451 -5.99 1.73 15.95
CA ARG A 451 -5.34 2.42 17.06
C ARG A 451 -5.45 1.58 18.31
N TYR A 452 -4.35 1.45 19.02
CA TYR A 452 -4.27 0.69 20.26
C TYR A 452 -3.48 1.44 21.33
N HIS A 453 -3.77 1.14 22.59
CA HIS A 453 -2.99 1.56 23.74
C HIS A 453 -2.82 0.38 24.71
N ILE A 454 -1.79 0.48 25.56
CA ILE A 454 -1.44 -0.56 26.52
C ILE A 454 -1.75 -0.03 27.90
N ARG A 455 -2.62 -0.74 28.61
CA ARG A 455 -2.96 -0.47 30.01
C ARG A 455 -2.15 -1.38 30.91
N ASP A 456 -1.40 -0.77 31.81
CA ASP A 456 -0.70 -1.46 32.90
C ASP A 456 -1.65 -1.60 34.10
N LEU A 457 -1.96 -2.84 34.45
CA LEU A 457 -2.86 -3.20 35.54
C LEU A 457 -2.21 -3.02 36.93
N ALA A 458 -0.88 -3.07 37.01
CA ALA A 458 -0.17 -2.91 38.28
C ALA A 458 -0.07 -1.44 38.69
N SER A 459 0.20 -0.55 37.73
CA SER A 459 0.32 0.90 37.98
C SER A 459 -0.98 1.67 37.73
N GLY A 460 -1.93 1.08 36.99
CA GLY A 460 -3.16 1.75 36.55
C GLY A 460 -2.94 2.76 35.40
N THR A 461 -1.71 2.88 34.88
CA THR A 461 -1.39 3.84 33.80
C THR A 461 -1.72 3.27 32.42
N THR A 462 -2.03 4.18 31.48
CA THR A 462 -2.27 3.85 30.08
C THR A 462 -1.20 4.51 29.21
N SER A 463 -0.62 3.75 28.28
CA SER A 463 0.35 4.28 27.32
C SER A 463 -0.28 5.32 26.38
N ALA A 464 0.56 6.15 25.75
CA ALA A 464 0.10 6.94 24.61
C ALA A 464 -0.49 6.02 23.52
N PRO A 465 -1.55 6.45 22.81
CA PRO A 465 -2.14 5.67 21.74
C PRO A 465 -1.20 5.59 20.55
N ARG A 466 -1.24 4.46 19.85
CA ARG A 466 -0.39 4.19 18.68
C ARG A 466 -1.22 3.66 17.54
N TRP A 467 -0.85 4.08 16.33
CA TRP A 467 -1.43 3.53 15.11
C TRP A 467 -0.65 2.31 14.65
N LEU A 468 -1.39 1.31 14.17
CA LEU A 468 -0.85 0.11 13.53
C LEU A 468 -1.54 -0.05 12.18
N TYR A 469 -0.73 -0.07 11.13
CA TYR A 469 -1.20 -0.13 9.75
C TYR A 469 -1.15 -1.56 9.22
N GLN A 470 -1.99 -1.86 8.22
CA GLN A 470 -1.95 -3.16 7.58
C GLN A 470 -0.58 -3.39 6.91
N GLY A 471 0.11 -4.44 7.32
CA GLY A 471 1.46 -4.79 6.85
C GLY A 471 2.58 -4.31 7.77
N ASP A 472 2.29 -3.40 8.70
CA ASP A 472 3.28 -2.86 9.63
C ASP A 472 3.52 -3.77 10.84
N LEU A 473 4.70 -3.58 11.45
CA LEU A 473 5.15 -4.24 12.67
C LEU A 473 5.51 -3.17 13.70
N GLN A 474 4.91 -3.22 14.89
CA GLN A 474 5.25 -2.36 16.03
C GLN A 474 5.87 -3.20 17.14
N ARG A 475 7.01 -2.77 17.67
CA ARG A 475 7.75 -3.50 18.72
C ARG A 475 7.64 -2.79 20.05
N GLU A 476 7.26 -3.54 21.07
CA GLU A 476 7.13 -3.06 22.44
C GLU A 476 7.88 -3.98 23.39
N THR A 477 8.60 -3.37 24.33
CA THR A 477 9.21 -4.13 25.43
C THR A 477 8.38 -3.87 26.68
N LEU A 478 7.66 -4.89 27.15
CA LEU A 478 6.82 -4.83 28.34
C LEU A 478 7.42 -5.73 29.41
N SER A 479 7.93 -5.14 30.49
CA SER A 479 8.65 -5.86 31.56
C SER A 479 9.81 -6.69 30.99
N ASN A 480 9.70 -8.03 30.95
CA ASN A 480 10.71 -8.94 30.39
C ASN A 480 10.25 -9.64 29.10
N GLN A 481 9.23 -9.10 28.42
CA GLN A 481 8.72 -9.60 27.14
C GLN A 481 9.02 -8.60 26.03
N ARG A 482 9.41 -9.13 24.86
CA ARG A 482 9.49 -8.36 23.61
C ARG A 482 8.33 -8.77 22.74
N LEU A 483 7.34 -7.89 22.62
CA LEU A 483 6.12 -8.13 21.86
C LEU A 483 6.20 -7.39 20.52
N VAL A 484 5.79 -8.07 19.46
CA VAL A 484 5.59 -7.51 18.13
C VAL A 484 4.09 -7.53 17.86
N PHE A 485 3.53 -6.35 17.63
CA PHE A 485 2.16 -6.16 17.19
C PHE A 485 2.13 -6.00 15.67
N SER A 486 1.24 -6.73 15.00
CA SER A 486 1.03 -6.58 13.57
C SER A 486 -0.44 -6.64 13.19
N LEU A 487 -0.81 -5.86 12.18
CA LEU A 487 -2.11 -5.92 11.53
C LEU A 487 -1.89 -6.55 10.16
N THR A 488 -2.36 -7.77 9.97
CA THR A 488 -2.13 -8.50 8.73
C THR A 488 -3.38 -9.23 8.27
N LYS A 489 -3.40 -9.61 6.99
CA LYS A 489 -4.43 -10.50 6.48
C LYS A 489 -4.15 -11.92 6.95
N ASP A 490 -5.20 -12.65 7.28
CA ASP A 490 -5.10 -14.07 7.56
C ASP A 490 -4.49 -14.81 6.37
N ARG A 491 -3.79 -15.93 6.62
CA ARG A 491 -3.10 -16.69 5.57
C ARG A 491 -3.53 -18.14 5.60
N LEU A 492 -3.92 -18.64 4.43
CA LEU A 492 -4.16 -20.06 4.21
C LEU A 492 -2.97 -20.66 3.46
N LEU A 493 -2.30 -21.63 4.09
CA LEU A 493 -1.28 -22.43 3.41
C LEU A 493 -1.94 -23.41 2.44
N LEU A 494 -1.44 -23.41 1.22
CA LEU A 494 -1.79 -24.37 0.19
C LEU A 494 -1.06 -25.69 0.42
N PRO A 495 -1.65 -26.83 0.04
CA PRO A 495 -0.98 -28.14 0.09
C PRO A 495 0.09 -28.33 -1.01
N PHE A 496 0.35 -27.30 -1.82
CA PHE A 496 1.30 -27.28 -2.92
C PHE A 496 1.88 -25.87 -3.06
N LYS A 497 2.98 -25.73 -3.82
CA LYS A 497 3.60 -24.43 -4.08
C LYS A 497 3.39 -23.99 -5.51
N VAL A 498 3.32 -22.68 -5.73
CA VAL A 498 3.23 -22.07 -7.06
C VAL A 498 4.50 -21.28 -7.31
N ARG A 499 5.22 -21.62 -8.37
CA ARG A 499 6.37 -20.85 -8.85
C ARG A 499 5.95 -19.98 -10.02
N LEU A 500 6.28 -18.69 -9.98
CA LEU A 500 6.10 -17.81 -11.13
C LEU A 500 7.31 -17.93 -12.05
N GLU A 501 7.13 -18.51 -13.24
CA GLU A 501 8.20 -18.64 -14.21
C GLU A 501 8.42 -17.35 -14.99
N LYS A 502 7.34 -16.73 -15.45
CA LYS A 502 7.42 -15.51 -16.25
C LYS A 502 6.13 -14.72 -16.15
N PHE A 503 6.26 -13.40 -15.98
CA PHE A 503 5.15 -12.48 -16.13
C PHE A 503 5.18 -11.84 -17.53
N MET A 504 4.01 -11.73 -18.17
CA MET A 504 3.85 -11.18 -19.51
C MET A 504 2.80 -10.07 -19.47
N ILE A 505 3.10 -8.96 -20.15
CA ILE A 505 2.20 -7.82 -20.28
C ILE A 505 2.11 -7.42 -21.75
N GLY A 506 0.89 -7.36 -22.27
CA GLY A 506 0.58 -6.72 -23.55
C GLY A 506 0.15 -5.28 -23.31
N THR A 507 0.60 -4.35 -24.14
CA THR A 507 0.22 -2.93 -24.06
C THR A 507 -0.62 -2.52 -25.27
N ASP A 508 -1.49 -1.53 -25.08
CA ASP A 508 -2.20 -0.94 -26.22
C ASP A 508 -1.20 -0.30 -27.21
N PRO A 509 -1.40 -0.45 -28.54
CA PRO A 509 -0.51 0.15 -29.53
C PRO A 509 -0.29 1.64 -29.31
N GLY A 510 0.96 2.06 -29.20
CA GLY A 510 1.33 3.46 -28.99
C GLY A 510 1.19 3.96 -27.55
N THR A 511 0.90 3.11 -26.57
CA THR A 511 0.87 3.47 -25.14
C THR A 511 1.68 2.51 -24.28
N THR A 512 1.96 2.92 -23.04
CA THR A 512 2.50 2.04 -21.99
C THR A 512 1.41 1.44 -21.10
N LYS A 513 0.12 1.65 -21.43
CA LYS A 513 -1.01 1.09 -20.68
C LYS A 513 -1.14 -0.40 -20.98
N ALA A 514 -1.35 -1.19 -19.93
CA ALA A 514 -1.54 -2.62 -20.06
C ALA A 514 -2.92 -2.94 -20.68
N ALA A 515 -2.90 -3.63 -21.82
CA ALA A 515 -4.07 -4.19 -22.48
C ALA A 515 -4.36 -5.62 -21.99
N SER A 516 -3.30 -6.37 -21.65
CA SER A 516 -3.41 -7.72 -21.12
C SER A 516 -2.25 -8.02 -20.20
N TYR A 517 -2.46 -8.93 -19.26
CA TYR A 517 -1.39 -9.48 -18.44
C TYR A 517 -1.68 -10.96 -18.17
N ALA A 518 -0.60 -11.74 -18.14
CA ALA A 518 -0.64 -13.18 -18.01
C ALA A 518 0.64 -13.67 -17.32
N SER A 519 0.59 -14.88 -16.77
CA SER A 519 1.71 -15.49 -16.07
C SER A 519 1.86 -16.95 -16.47
N ASP A 520 3.09 -17.37 -16.69
CA ASP A 520 3.42 -18.79 -16.76
C ASP A 520 3.84 -19.26 -15.36
N VAL A 521 3.16 -20.27 -14.83
CA VAL A 521 3.40 -20.78 -13.48
C VAL A 521 3.68 -22.27 -13.47
N THR A 522 4.62 -22.70 -12.64
CA THR A 522 4.86 -24.12 -12.38
C THR A 522 4.26 -24.49 -11.03
N VAL A 523 3.41 -25.52 -11.00
CA VAL A 523 2.85 -26.05 -9.75
C VAL A 523 3.77 -27.14 -9.21
N LEU A 524 4.25 -26.92 -7.99
CA LEU A 524 5.11 -27.86 -7.26
C LEU A 524 4.24 -28.60 -6.24
N ASP A 525 3.70 -29.73 -6.67
CA ASP A 525 2.85 -30.61 -5.87
C ASP A 525 3.40 -32.04 -5.89
N SER A 526 3.60 -32.61 -4.71
CA SER A 526 4.09 -33.98 -4.54
C SER A 526 3.00 -35.04 -4.69
N THR A 527 1.73 -34.65 -4.50
CA THR A 527 0.56 -35.54 -4.53
C THR A 527 -0.06 -35.64 -5.91
N THR A 528 -0.22 -34.50 -6.57
CA THR A 528 -0.70 -34.40 -7.95
C THR A 528 0.31 -33.64 -8.81
N PRO A 529 1.45 -34.29 -9.18
CA PRO A 529 2.48 -33.64 -9.97
C PRO A 529 1.94 -33.24 -11.35
N ARG A 530 2.28 -32.02 -11.77
CA ARG A 530 1.93 -31.47 -13.08
C ARG A 530 3.19 -31.23 -13.88
N ASN A 531 3.17 -31.62 -15.16
CA ASN A 531 4.31 -31.43 -16.06
C ASN A 531 4.26 -30.05 -16.71
N GLY A 532 5.34 -29.28 -16.52
CA GLY A 532 5.58 -28.02 -17.22
C GLY A 532 4.79 -26.81 -16.70
N PRO A 533 5.12 -25.61 -17.22
CA PRO A 533 4.42 -24.38 -16.87
C PRO A 533 2.97 -24.36 -17.40
N VAL A 534 2.11 -23.69 -16.65
CA VAL A 534 0.71 -23.44 -16.95
C VAL A 534 0.53 -21.97 -17.23
N HIS A 535 -0.11 -21.64 -18.34
CA HIS A 535 -0.46 -20.27 -18.66
C HIS A 535 -1.71 -19.86 -17.88
N ILE A 536 -1.62 -18.74 -17.15
CA ILE A 536 -2.76 -18.11 -16.46
C ILE A 536 -2.95 -16.72 -17.04
N SER A 537 -4.14 -16.45 -17.57
CA SER A 537 -4.54 -15.13 -18.07
C SER A 537 -5.88 -14.70 -17.48
N MET A 538 -6.35 -13.50 -17.81
CA MET A 538 -7.63 -12.98 -17.30
C MET A 538 -8.83 -13.89 -17.62
N ASN A 539 -8.79 -14.59 -18.75
CA ASN A 539 -9.88 -15.46 -19.22
C ASN A 539 -9.53 -16.96 -19.19
N GLU A 540 -8.29 -17.30 -18.84
CA GLU A 540 -7.81 -18.69 -18.78
C GLU A 540 -7.24 -18.95 -17.39
N PRO A 541 -8.10 -19.33 -16.42
CA PRO A 541 -7.65 -19.63 -15.06
C PRO A 541 -7.00 -21.01 -14.97
N MET A 542 -6.12 -21.18 -13.98
CA MET A 542 -5.60 -22.50 -13.61
C MET A 542 -6.46 -23.10 -12.49
N GLU A 543 -6.85 -24.36 -12.64
CA GLU A 543 -7.42 -25.15 -11.55
C GLU A 543 -6.40 -26.17 -11.04
N HIS A 544 -6.24 -26.25 -9.71
CA HIS A 544 -5.36 -27.23 -9.06
C HIS A 544 -5.82 -27.51 -7.62
N ALA A 545 -5.89 -28.79 -7.24
CA ALA A 545 -6.30 -29.24 -5.89
C ALA A 545 -7.60 -28.59 -5.34
N GLY A 546 -8.57 -28.31 -6.23
CA GLY A 546 -9.86 -27.69 -5.89
C GLY A 546 -9.82 -26.17 -5.72
N PHE A 547 -8.68 -25.53 -5.98
CA PHE A 547 -8.54 -24.08 -6.05
C PHE A 547 -8.51 -23.62 -7.51
N THR A 548 -9.09 -22.46 -7.79
CA THR A 548 -9.02 -21.78 -9.08
C THR A 548 -8.24 -20.49 -8.94
N PHE A 549 -7.24 -20.30 -9.80
CA PHE A 549 -6.31 -19.18 -9.84
C PHE A 549 -6.61 -18.32 -11.06
N TYR A 550 -6.99 -17.07 -10.81
CA TYR A 550 -7.23 -16.06 -11.84
C TYR A 550 -6.12 -15.03 -11.81
N GLN A 551 -5.63 -14.63 -12.98
CA GLN A 551 -4.73 -13.49 -13.07
C GLN A 551 -5.51 -12.21 -12.73
N ALA A 552 -5.20 -11.56 -11.61
CA ALA A 552 -5.99 -10.45 -11.07
C ALA A 552 -5.31 -9.09 -11.21
N SER A 553 -4.02 -8.99 -10.91
CA SER A 553 -3.25 -7.75 -11.08
C SER A 553 -1.74 -8.02 -11.08
N TYR A 554 -0.95 -6.96 -11.15
CA TYR A 554 0.51 -7.03 -11.08
C TYR A 554 1.08 -5.77 -10.40
N GLN A 555 2.31 -5.87 -9.88
CA GLN A 555 3.10 -4.73 -9.43
C GLN A 555 4.43 -4.74 -10.19
N LYS A 556 4.71 -3.61 -10.84
CA LYS A 556 5.93 -3.41 -11.62
C LYS A 556 6.51 -2.04 -11.27
N GLU A 557 7.60 -2.04 -10.51
CA GLU A 557 8.37 -0.85 -10.16
C GLU A 557 9.79 -0.97 -10.72
N GLU A 558 10.35 0.15 -11.16
CA GLU A 558 11.69 0.16 -11.75
C GLU A 558 12.74 -0.24 -10.72
N GLY A 559 13.57 -1.23 -11.05
CA GLY A 559 14.60 -1.78 -10.15
C GLY A 559 14.11 -2.80 -9.12
N LYS A 560 12.80 -3.10 -9.05
CA LYS A 560 12.23 -4.17 -8.22
C LYS A 560 11.77 -5.34 -9.10
N PRO A 561 11.78 -6.59 -8.57
CA PRO A 561 11.26 -7.73 -9.32
C PRO A 561 9.75 -7.59 -9.53
N THR A 562 9.27 -8.04 -10.69
CA THR A 562 7.83 -8.03 -11.01
C THR A 562 7.07 -8.95 -10.07
N ILE A 563 5.91 -8.50 -9.59
CA ILE A 563 5.00 -9.32 -8.78
C ILE A 563 3.73 -9.56 -9.58
N SER A 564 3.38 -10.82 -9.77
CA SER A 564 2.06 -11.20 -10.28
C SER A 564 1.12 -11.49 -9.11
N VAL A 565 -0.11 -10.99 -9.17
CA VAL A 565 -1.11 -11.21 -8.12
C VAL A 565 -2.23 -12.08 -8.69
N PHE A 566 -2.37 -13.28 -8.13
CA PHE A 566 -3.46 -14.18 -8.45
C PHE A 566 -4.62 -14.02 -7.46
N SER A 567 -5.84 -13.94 -7.96
CA SER A 567 -7.04 -14.18 -7.15
C SER A 567 -7.26 -15.68 -7.07
N VAL A 568 -7.38 -16.22 -5.86
CA VAL A 568 -7.49 -17.65 -5.60
C VAL A 568 -8.78 -17.91 -4.86
N ASN A 569 -9.62 -18.78 -5.42
CA ASN A 569 -10.84 -19.21 -4.77
C ASN A 569 -10.99 -20.73 -4.70
N ARG A 570 -11.73 -21.19 -3.69
CA ARG A 570 -12.23 -22.56 -3.60
C ARG A 570 -13.73 -22.50 -3.38
N ASP A 571 -14.48 -22.99 -4.34
CA ASP A 571 -15.95 -22.89 -4.34
C ASP A 571 -16.58 -24.29 -4.33
N PRO A 572 -16.83 -24.88 -3.14
CA PRO A 572 -17.45 -26.20 -3.04
C PRO A 572 -18.91 -26.22 -3.50
N GLY A 573 -19.58 -25.05 -3.58
CA GLY A 573 -20.94 -24.93 -4.06
C GLY A 573 -21.05 -24.78 -5.58
N ARG A 574 -19.91 -24.64 -6.30
CA ARG A 574 -19.88 -24.34 -7.73
C ARG A 574 -20.71 -25.31 -8.56
N LEU A 575 -20.54 -26.61 -8.33
CA LEU A 575 -21.25 -27.65 -9.06
C LEU A 575 -22.77 -27.57 -8.86
N LEU A 576 -23.22 -27.33 -7.63
CA LEU A 576 -24.65 -27.15 -7.34
C LEU A 576 -25.19 -25.88 -7.99
N LYS A 577 -24.47 -24.77 -7.92
CA LYS A 577 -24.90 -23.51 -8.58
C LYS A 577 -25.02 -23.70 -10.09
N TYR A 578 -24.08 -24.36 -10.74
CA TYR A 578 -24.18 -24.65 -12.17
C TYR A 578 -25.30 -25.63 -12.51
N LEU A 579 -25.45 -26.72 -11.75
CA LEU A 579 -26.56 -27.66 -11.93
C LEU A 579 -27.91 -26.96 -11.77
N GLY A 580 -28.05 -26.14 -10.72
CA GLY A 580 -29.26 -25.37 -10.46
C GLY A 580 -29.55 -24.35 -11.56
N SER A 581 -28.52 -23.69 -12.10
CA SER A 581 -28.66 -22.79 -13.26
C SER A 581 -29.09 -23.54 -14.53
N ILE A 582 -28.52 -24.72 -14.80
CA ILE A 582 -28.96 -25.58 -15.92
C ILE A 582 -30.42 -25.98 -15.74
N LEU A 583 -30.82 -26.44 -14.56
CA LEU A 583 -32.21 -26.78 -14.25
C LEU A 583 -33.13 -25.57 -14.40
N LEU A 584 -32.71 -24.39 -13.95
CA LEU A 584 -33.49 -23.17 -14.09
C LEU A 584 -33.73 -22.82 -15.57
N VAL A 585 -32.68 -22.86 -16.40
CA VAL A 585 -32.80 -22.61 -17.85
C VAL A 585 -33.69 -23.66 -18.50
N LEU A 586 -33.44 -24.95 -18.26
CA LEU A 586 -34.24 -26.05 -18.82
C LEU A 586 -35.71 -25.98 -18.39
N GLY A 587 -35.98 -25.70 -17.12
CA GLY A 587 -37.34 -25.57 -16.58
C GLY A 587 -38.10 -24.43 -17.22
N ILE A 588 -37.45 -23.27 -17.41
CA ILE A 588 -37.99 -22.13 -18.14
C ILE A 588 -38.23 -22.51 -19.61
N SER A 589 -37.27 -23.13 -20.29
CA SER A 589 -37.43 -23.58 -21.67
C SER A 589 -38.62 -24.55 -21.82
N VAL A 590 -38.77 -25.54 -20.95
CA VAL A 590 -39.91 -26.45 -20.96
C VAL A 590 -41.22 -25.68 -20.74
N MET A 591 -41.25 -24.72 -19.82
CA MET A 591 -42.43 -23.93 -19.52
C MET A 591 -42.91 -23.07 -20.71
N PHE A 592 -41.99 -22.50 -21.50
CA PHE A 592 -42.32 -21.65 -22.65
C PHE A 592 -42.51 -22.41 -23.96
N TYR A 593 -41.75 -23.47 -24.21
CA TYR A 593 -41.73 -24.15 -25.51
C TYR A 593 -42.55 -25.45 -25.54
N MET A 594 -42.78 -26.11 -24.40
CA MET A 594 -43.65 -27.29 -24.35
C MET A 594 -45.09 -26.87 -24.02
N ASN A 595 -45.86 -26.52 -25.04
CA ASN A 595 -47.31 -26.38 -24.93
C ASN A 595 -47.93 -27.71 -24.42
N PRO A 596 -48.89 -27.72 -23.47
CA PRO A 596 -49.55 -28.95 -23.01
C PRO A 596 -50.08 -29.86 -24.13
N HIS A 597 -50.37 -29.30 -25.31
CA HIS A 597 -50.77 -30.08 -26.50
C HIS A 597 -49.71 -31.10 -26.96
N TYR A 598 -48.42 -30.84 -26.75
CA TYR A 598 -47.35 -31.78 -27.10
C TYR A 598 -47.29 -32.98 -26.15
N PHE A 599 -47.74 -32.85 -24.90
CA PHE A 599 -47.83 -33.97 -23.97
C PHE A 599 -48.93 -34.95 -24.38
N ASP A 600 -50.04 -34.46 -24.94
CA ASP A 600 -51.12 -35.33 -25.46
C ASP A 600 -50.64 -36.12 -26.68
N ILE A 601 -49.81 -35.50 -27.54
CA ILE A 601 -49.18 -36.15 -28.70
C ILE A 601 -48.14 -37.20 -28.25
N LEU A 602 -47.25 -36.86 -27.30
CA LEU A 602 -46.21 -37.76 -26.80
C LEU A 602 -46.77 -38.92 -25.96
N LEU A 603 -47.87 -38.71 -25.23
CA LEU A 603 -48.52 -39.74 -24.42
C LEU A 603 -49.56 -40.56 -25.19
N GLY A 604 -49.65 -40.39 -26.51
CA GLY A 604 -50.53 -41.19 -27.38
C GLY A 604 -52.03 -40.99 -27.12
N LYS A 605 -52.43 -39.88 -26.48
CA LYS A 605 -53.86 -39.58 -26.26
C LYS A 605 -54.44 -38.98 -27.53
N LYS A 606 -54.97 -39.86 -28.41
CA LYS A 606 -55.86 -39.42 -29.50
C LYS A 606 -57.15 -38.84 -28.91
N LYS A 607 -57.64 -37.77 -29.56
CA LYS A 607 -58.86 -37.02 -29.22
C LYS A 607 -60.06 -37.91 -28.93
#